data_AF-A0A239HUV9-F1
#
_entry.id   AF-A0A239HUV9-F1
#
_cell.length_a   1.000
_cell.length_b   1.000
_cell.length_c   1.000
_cell.angle_alpha   90.00
_cell.angle_beta   90.00
_cell.angle_gamma   90.00
#
_symmetry.space_group_name_H-M   'P 1'
#
loop_
_entity.id
_entity.type
_entity.pdbx_description
1 polymer ?
#
loop_
_entity_poly.entity_id
_entity_poly.type
_entity_poly.pdbx_seq_one_letter_code
_entity_poly.pdbx_strand_id
1 'polypeptide(L)'
;MRGRQGGMSLVGLMVGLLISVLVMLVLMTSLRTFSSIGTQARREANQDGELATALVSLQMDIQGAGYGMAAGAGEALAVARLALDGQAEPREALLWRFRDGALPTCGGLVERAGRDAESGQPLRILSRLRAPDCSLGTGLASLAWAPAEDLLLFRNRSESQLRIELAEEVCSPFGAIGEARRHPTVTLSAPSSTQQAGADVPPVSYRICLLNLPASDA
;
A
#
# COMPACT_ATOMS: atom_id res chain seq x y z
N MET A 1 14.70 14.00 75.41
CA MET A 1 14.75 14.70 74.11
C MET A 1 13.34 15.17 73.78
N ARG A 2 13.05 16.48 73.96
CA ARG A 2 11.71 17.05 73.78
C ARG A 2 11.63 17.62 72.35
N GLY A 3 10.98 16.88 71.45
CA GLY A 3 10.74 17.34 70.08
C GLY A 3 9.77 18.53 70.10
N ARG A 4 10.23 19.70 69.63
CA ARG A 4 9.35 20.85 69.37
C ARG A 4 8.39 20.44 68.25
N GLN A 5 7.13 20.19 68.62
CA GLN A 5 6.05 19.96 67.67
C GLN A 5 5.77 21.30 66.97
N GLY A 6 6.49 21.55 65.87
CA GLY A 6 6.26 22.71 65.02
C GLY A 6 4.94 22.53 64.30
N GLY A 7 3.91 23.27 64.71
CA GLY A 7 2.63 23.30 64.01
C GLY A 7 2.85 23.69 62.55
N MET A 8 2.37 22.87 61.63
CA MET A 8 2.37 23.20 60.20
C MET A 8 1.65 24.53 60.01
N SER A 9 2.35 25.53 59.49
CA SER A 9 1.72 26.81 59.17
C SER A 9 0.76 26.61 57.99
N LEU A 10 -0.38 27.31 58.03
CA LEU A 10 -1.40 27.26 56.99
C LEU A 10 -0.82 27.58 55.59
N VAL A 11 0.21 28.43 55.54
CA VAL A 11 0.95 28.76 54.32
C VAL A 11 1.71 27.54 53.76
N GLY A 12 2.34 26.72 54.62
CA GLY A 12 3.03 25.50 54.19
C GLY A 12 2.08 24.47 53.57
N LEU A 13 0.86 24.37 54.09
CA LEU A 13 -0.18 23.52 53.50
C LEU A 13 -0.65 24.05 52.13
N MET A 14 -0.85 25.35 51.99
CA MET A 14 -1.26 25.94 50.70
C MET A 14 -0.18 25.78 49.63
N VAL A 15 1.10 25.99 49.98
CA VAL A 15 2.22 25.79 49.05
C VAL A 15 2.39 24.32 48.66
N GLY A 16 2.30 23.40 49.63
CA GLY A 16 2.36 21.96 49.34
C GLY A 16 1.23 21.48 48.42
N LEU A 17 0.01 21.99 48.62
CA LEU A 17 -1.13 21.67 47.77
C LEU A 17 -0.96 22.25 46.36
N LEU A 18 -0.43 23.47 46.24
CA LEU A 18 -0.15 24.10 44.95
C LEU A 18 0.92 23.33 44.15
N ILE A 19 2.00 22.88 44.81
CA ILE A 19 3.01 22.03 44.19
C ILE A 19 2.40 20.69 43.75
N SER A 20 1.57 20.06 44.58
CA SER A 20 0.89 18.81 44.23
C SER A 20 0.01 18.94 42.98
N VAL A 21 -0.78 20.02 42.89
CA VAL A 21 -1.61 20.30 41.71
C VAL A 21 -0.76 20.53 40.47
N LEU A 22 0.35 21.28 40.57
CA LEU A 22 1.26 21.48 39.45
C LEU A 22 1.87 20.16 38.97
N VAL A 23 2.33 19.30 39.88
CA VAL A 23 2.89 17.99 39.53
C VAL A 23 1.83 17.11 38.85
N MET A 24 0.60 17.11 39.36
CA MET A 24 -0.49 16.33 38.78
C MET A 24 -0.85 16.81 37.37
N LEU A 25 -0.81 18.11 37.11
CA LEU A 25 -1.00 18.68 35.77
C LEU A 25 0.10 18.21 34.81
N VAL A 26 1.38 18.25 35.23
CA VAL A 26 2.51 17.77 34.43
C VAL A 26 2.40 16.28 34.11
N LEU A 27 1.98 15.47 35.09
CA LEU A 27 1.78 14.03 34.87
C LEU A 27 0.63 13.76 33.89
N MET A 28 -0.47 14.52 34.00
CA MET A 28 -1.63 14.37 33.11
C MET A 28 -1.32 14.77 31.67
N THR A 29 -0.58 15.86 31.45
CA THR A 29 -0.17 16.26 30.10
C THR A 29 0.77 15.22 29.49
N SER A 30 1.76 14.76 30.25
CA SER A 30 2.69 13.72 29.81
C SER A 30 1.96 12.43 29.44
N LEU A 31 1.03 11.96 30.28
CA LEU A 31 0.24 10.76 30.00
C LEU A 31 -0.60 10.88 28.73
N ARG A 32 -1.25 12.04 28.52
CA ARG A 32 -2.03 12.30 27.29
C ARG A 32 -1.14 12.26 26.05
N THR A 33 0.03 12.88 26.12
CA THR A 33 1.00 12.87 25.02
C THR A 33 1.47 11.46 24.72
N PHE A 34 1.85 10.68 25.74
CA PHE A 34 2.26 9.28 25.54
C PHE A 34 1.15 8.41 24.96
N SER A 35 -0.08 8.59 25.44
CA SER A 35 -1.23 7.85 24.90
C SER A 35 -1.47 8.20 23.42
N SER A 36 -1.43 9.49 23.06
CA SER A 36 -1.60 9.94 21.67
C SER A 36 -0.49 9.42 20.75
N ILE A 37 0.77 9.48 21.19
CA ILE A 37 1.90 8.96 20.41
C ILE A 37 1.76 7.44 20.24
N GLY A 38 1.37 6.73 21.29
CA GLY A 38 1.19 5.28 21.25
C GLY A 38 0.06 4.85 20.29
N THR A 39 -1.06 5.57 20.24
CA THR A 39 -2.14 5.26 19.29
C THR A 39 -1.77 5.59 17.86
N GLN A 40 -1.07 6.70 17.63
CA GLN A 40 -0.57 7.09 16.32
C GLN A 40 0.44 6.05 15.79
N ALA A 41 1.45 5.70 16.59
CA ALA A 41 2.46 4.70 16.20
C ALA A 41 1.84 3.34 15.86
N ARG A 42 0.79 2.92 16.58
CA ARG A 42 0.05 1.68 16.24
C ARG A 42 -0.68 1.79 14.90
N ARG A 43 -1.29 2.94 14.60
CA ARG A 43 -1.99 3.15 13.32
C ARG A 43 -1.01 3.15 12.16
N GLU A 44 0.13 3.84 12.31
CA GLU A 44 1.21 3.88 11.32
C GLU A 44 1.79 2.49 11.07
N ALA A 45 2.10 1.74 12.13
CA ALA A 45 2.59 0.37 12.02
C ALA A 45 1.58 -0.59 11.35
N ASN A 46 0.29 -0.46 11.66
CA ASN A 46 -0.75 -1.24 10.99
C ASN A 46 -0.85 -0.90 9.51
N GLN A 47 -0.82 0.38 9.15
CA GLN A 47 -0.88 0.82 7.76
C GLN A 47 0.31 0.29 6.95
N ASP A 48 1.52 0.32 7.52
CA ASP A 48 2.71 -0.24 6.86
C ASP A 48 2.62 -1.77 6.74
N GLY A 49 2.05 -2.45 7.74
CA GLY A 49 1.78 -3.89 7.69
C GLY A 49 0.78 -4.27 6.60
N GLU A 50 -0.32 -3.52 6.48
CA GLU A 50 -1.31 -3.67 5.41
C GLU A 50 -0.68 -3.40 4.04
N LEU A 51 0.15 -2.36 3.92
CA LEU A 51 0.87 -2.02 2.69
C LEU A 51 1.82 -3.13 2.24
N ALA A 52 2.66 -3.62 3.14
CA ALA A 52 3.58 -4.71 2.84
C ALA A 52 2.82 -5.98 2.43
N THR A 53 1.74 -6.31 3.13
CA THR A 53 0.90 -7.48 2.83
C THR A 53 0.23 -7.35 1.46
N ALA A 54 -0.32 -6.18 1.15
CA ALA A 54 -0.95 -5.90 -0.14
C ALA A 54 0.04 -6.00 -1.30
N LEU A 55 1.22 -5.40 -1.17
CA LEU A 55 2.25 -5.44 -2.22
C LEU A 55 2.83 -6.84 -2.43
N VAL A 56 3.01 -7.62 -1.36
CA VAL A 56 3.43 -9.03 -1.46
C VAL A 56 2.36 -9.89 -2.13
N SER A 57 1.08 -9.72 -1.76
CA SER A 57 -0.01 -10.45 -2.41
C SER A 57 -0.07 -10.12 -3.91
N LEU A 58 0.09 -8.84 -4.27
CA LEU A 58 0.14 -8.40 -5.66
C LEU A 58 1.35 -8.96 -6.40
N GLN A 59 2.51 -9.02 -5.74
CA GLN A 59 3.69 -9.65 -6.31
C GLN A 59 3.42 -11.11 -6.68
N MET A 60 2.77 -11.87 -5.81
CA MET A 60 2.43 -13.28 -6.11
C MET A 60 1.49 -13.38 -7.32
N ASP A 61 0.46 -12.52 -7.41
CA ASP A 61 -0.48 -12.53 -8.54
C ASP A 61 0.21 -12.16 -9.87
N ILE A 62 1.02 -11.11 -9.84
CA ILE A 62 1.68 -10.53 -11.01
C ILE A 62 2.77 -11.46 -11.54
N GLN A 63 3.46 -12.22 -10.67
CA GLN A 63 4.42 -13.25 -11.11
C GLN A 63 3.77 -14.32 -12.01
N GLY A 64 2.46 -14.54 -11.86
CA GLY A 64 1.68 -15.43 -12.73
C GLY A 64 1.40 -14.87 -14.13
N ALA A 65 1.65 -13.58 -14.40
CA ALA A 65 1.42 -12.98 -15.71
C ALA A 65 2.13 -13.76 -16.83
N GLY A 66 1.41 -14.10 -17.90
CA GLY A 66 1.94 -14.92 -18.99
C GLY A 66 1.91 -16.44 -18.75
N TYR A 67 1.67 -16.90 -17.53
CA TYR A 67 1.66 -18.34 -17.22
C TYR A 67 0.62 -19.09 -18.07
N GLY A 68 1.00 -20.26 -18.59
CA GLY A 68 0.10 -21.12 -19.38
C GLY A 68 -0.29 -20.56 -20.76
N MET A 69 0.27 -19.43 -21.18
CA MET A 69 0.01 -18.84 -22.49
C MET A 69 1.09 -19.23 -23.50
N ALA A 70 0.70 -19.49 -24.74
CA ALA A 70 1.67 -19.71 -25.81
C ALA A 70 2.32 -18.38 -26.22
N ALA A 71 3.55 -18.42 -26.72
CA ALA A 71 4.23 -17.25 -27.25
C ALA A 71 3.37 -16.57 -28.34
N GLY A 72 3.12 -15.27 -28.21
CA GLY A 72 2.30 -14.51 -29.14
C GLY A 72 0.78 -14.72 -29.02
N ALA A 73 0.29 -15.46 -28.02
CA ALA A 73 -1.14 -15.76 -27.83
C ALA A 73 -1.98 -14.59 -27.28
N GLY A 74 -1.67 -13.35 -27.67
CA GLY A 74 -2.30 -12.13 -27.20
C GLY A 74 -1.48 -11.39 -26.12
N GLU A 75 -1.97 -10.21 -25.76
CA GLU A 75 -1.33 -9.33 -24.77
C GLU A 75 -1.45 -9.93 -23.35
N ALA A 76 -0.30 -10.10 -22.70
CA ALA A 76 -0.20 -10.76 -21.40
C ALA A 76 -0.04 -9.80 -20.21
N LEU A 77 0.46 -8.60 -20.50
CA LEU A 77 0.73 -7.53 -19.54
C LEU A 77 0.52 -6.19 -20.24
N ALA A 78 -0.15 -5.26 -19.58
CA ALA A 78 -0.36 -3.91 -20.08
C ALA A 78 -0.44 -2.91 -18.92
N VAL A 79 -0.02 -1.68 -19.17
CA VAL A 79 -0.45 -0.53 -18.35
C VAL A 79 -1.36 0.34 -19.20
N ALA A 80 -2.56 0.57 -18.69
CA ALA A 80 -3.58 1.33 -19.39
C ALA A 80 -4.30 2.27 -18.44
N ARG A 81 -4.85 3.36 -18.99
CA ARG A 81 -5.79 4.21 -18.25
C ARG A 81 -7.20 3.70 -18.48
N LEU A 82 -7.83 3.23 -17.42
CA LEU A 82 -9.18 2.67 -17.45
C LEU A 82 -10.18 3.65 -16.86
N ALA A 83 -11.30 3.84 -17.57
CA ALA A 83 -12.49 4.44 -16.97
C ALA A 83 -13.18 3.37 -16.13
N LEU A 84 -13.30 3.60 -14.83
CA LEU A 84 -13.94 2.68 -13.88
C LEU A 84 -15.22 3.31 -13.35
N ASP A 85 -16.24 2.49 -13.12
CA ASP A 85 -17.49 2.96 -12.53
C ASP A 85 -17.25 3.64 -11.17
N GLY A 86 -17.86 4.80 -10.99
CA GLY A 86 -17.71 5.62 -9.78
C GLY A 86 -16.38 6.37 -9.69
N GLN A 87 -15.59 6.45 -10.76
CA GLN A 87 -14.44 7.34 -10.87
C GLN A 87 -14.70 8.44 -11.90
N ALA A 88 -14.37 9.69 -11.55
CA ALA A 88 -14.58 10.82 -12.45
C ALA A 88 -13.59 10.85 -13.63
N GLU A 89 -12.36 10.38 -13.39
CA GLU A 89 -11.26 10.41 -14.36
C GLU A 89 -10.69 9.00 -14.57
N PRO A 90 -10.20 8.69 -15.79
CA PRO A 90 -9.50 7.44 -16.04
C PRO A 90 -8.29 7.25 -15.10
N ARG A 91 -8.14 6.03 -14.57
CA ARG A 91 -7.10 5.67 -13.62
C ARG A 91 -6.08 4.76 -14.29
N GLU A 92 -4.80 5.03 -14.05
CA GLU A 92 -3.74 4.12 -14.48
C GLU A 92 -3.86 2.79 -13.73
N ALA A 93 -3.86 1.71 -14.49
CA ALA A 93 -4.02 0.35 -14.00
C ALA A 93 -2.98 -0.56 -14.66
N LEU A 94 -2.42 -1.47 -13.87
CA LEU A 94 -1.63 -2.59 -14.36
C LEU A 94 -2.55 -3.78 -14.60
N LEU A 95 -2.51 -4.33 -15.79
CA LEU A 95 -3.37 -5.40 -16.24
C LEU A 95 -2.50 -6.57 -16.65
N TRP A 96 -2.90 -7.78 -16.27
CA TRP A 96 -2.22 -9.00 -16.66
C TRP A 96 -3.19 -10.13 -16.95
N ARG A 97 -2.68 -11.12 -17.67
CA ARG A 97 -3.41 -12.32 -18.03
C ARG A 97 -2.55 -13.54 -17.83
N PHE A 98 -3.20 -14.62 -17.41
CA PHE A 98 -2.61 -15.93 -17.29
C PHE A 98 -3.64 -16.99 -17.65
N ARG A 99 -3.21 -18.23 -17.85
CA ARG A 99 -4.09 -19.35 -18.12
C ARG A 99 -3.84 -20.43 -17.08
N ASP A 100 -4.81 -20.60 -16.19
CA ASP A 100 -4.87 -21.68 -15.22
C ASP A 100 -6.08 -22.55 -15.55
N GLY A 101 -5.88 -23.53 -16.45
CA GLY A 101 -6.94 -24.37 -17.01
C GLY A 101 -7.30 -24.05 -18.46
N ALA A 102 -8.58 -24.26 -18.83
CA ALA A 102 -9.04 -24.18 -20.22
C ALA A 102 -9.24 -22.74 -20.73
N LEU A 103 -9.64 -21.82 -19.85
CA LEU A 103 -9.92 -20.43 -20.18
C LEU A 103 -8.87 -19.50 -19.55
N PRO A 104 -8.49 -18.39 -20.22
CA PRO A 104 -7.60 -17.41 -19.61
C PRO A 104 -8.32 -16.65 -18.48
N THR A 105 -7.54 -16.26 -17.48
CA THR A 105 -7.97 -15.43 -16.35
C THR A 105 -7.25 -14.08 -16.43
N CYS A 106 -7.99 -13.00 -16.19
CA CYS A 106 -7.50 -11.63 -16.25
C CYS A 106 -7.50 -11.02 -14.85
N GLY A 107 -6.34 -10.54 -14.43
CA GLY A 107 -6.14 -9.81 -13.17
C GLY A 107 -5.69 -8.39 -13.46
N GLY A 108 -6.01 -7.47 -12.56
CA GLY A 108 -5.52 -6.12 -12.66
C GLY A 108 -5.35 -5.47 -11.30
N LEU A 109 -4.67 -4.34 -11.30
CA LEU A 109 -4.40 -3.51 -10.14
C LEU A 109 -4.68 -2.07 -10.51
N VAL A 110 -5.41 -1.36 -9.65
CA VAL A 110 -5.65 0.07 -9.83
C VAL A 110 -5.66 0.77 -8.48
N GLU A 111 -5.28 2.04 -8.50
CA GLU A 111 -5.48 2.94 -7.37
C GLU A 111 -6.64 3.91 -7.65
N ARG A 112 -7.74 3.75 -6.90
CA ARG A 112 -8.99 4.52 -7.04
C ARG A 112 -9.05 5.67 -6.05
N ALA A 113 -9.72 6.76 -6.42
CA ALA A 113 -10.13 7.80 -5.50
C ALA A 113 -11.38 7.37 -4.74
N GLY A 114 -11.46 7.69 -3.45
CA GLY A 114 -12.65 7.48 -2.65
C GLY A 114 -12.79 8.53 -1.56
N ARG A 115 -13.84 8.37 -0.74
CA ARG A 115 -14.05 9.15 0.47
C ARG A 115 -14.25 8.21 1.64
N ASP A 116 -13.67 8.58 2.76
CA ASP A 116 -13.85 7.89 4.01
C ASP A 116 -15.31 8.02 4.46
N ALA A 117 -15.98 6.89 4.71
CA ALA A 117 -17.40 6.87 5.02
C ALA A 117 -17.73 7.56 6.36
N GLU A 118 -16.79 7.59 7.29
CA GLU A 118 -16.98 8.13 8.64
C GLU A 118 -16.61 9.61 8.72
N SER A 119 -15.48 9.99 8.13
CA SER A 119 -14.93 11.36 8.19
C SER A 119 -15.21 12.22 6.96
N GLY A 120 -15.67 11.63 5.85
CA GLY A 120 -15.88 12.33 4.57
C GLY A 120 -14.61 12.80 3.86
N GLN A 121 -13.44 12.55 4.48
CA GLN A 121 -12.12 12.96 3.98
C GLN A 121 -11.75 12.17 2.72
N PRO A 122 -10.93 12.74 1.82
CA PRO A 122 -10.45 12.01 0.66
C PRO A 122 -9.58 10.83 1.09
N LEU A 123 -9.72 9.71 0.39
CA LEU A 123 -8.85 8.55 0.54
C LEU A 123 -8.49 7.98 -0.82
N ARG A 124 -7.44 7.16 -0.84
CA ARG A 124 -7.03 6.37 -2.00
C ARG A 124 -7.18 4.90 -1.69
N ILE A 125 -7.72 4.15 -2.62
CA ILE A 125 -8.01 2.71 -2.45
C ILE A 125 -7.17 1.94 -3.46
N LEU A 126 -6.33 1.04 -2.98
CA LEU A 126 -5.66 0.07 -3.82
C LEU A 126 -6.60 -1.11 -4.01
N SER A 127 -6.98 -1.40 -5.25
CA SER A 127 -7.96 -2.44 -5.55
C SER A 127 -7.45 -3.42 -6.59
N ARG A 128 -7.76 -4.69 -6.39
CA ARG A 128 -7.63 -5.73 -7.40
C ARG A 128 -8.79 -5.61 -8.38
N LEU A 129 -8.49 -5.62 -9.66
CA LEU A 129 -9.44 -5.65 -10.75
C LEU A 129 -9.60 -7.08 -11.27
N ARG A 130 -10.78 -7.37 -11.81
CA ARG A 130 -11.06 -8.57 -12.59
C ARG A 130 -11.84 -8.19 -13.84
N ALA A 131 -11.57 -8.90 -14.93
CA ALA A 131 -12.41 -8.85 -16.13
C ALA A 131 -13.12 -10.21 -16.28
N PRO A 132 -14.47 -10.26 -16.31
CA PRO A 132 -15.22 -11.51 -16.42
C PRO A 132 -15.01 -12.17 -17.79
N ASP A 133 -14.96 -11.40 -18.87
CA ASP A 133 -14.81 -11.89 -20.24
C ASP A 133 -13.34 -11.85 -20.71
N CYS A 134 -12.47 -12.52 -19.96
CA CYS A 134 -11.07 -12.62 -20.35
C CYS A 134 -10.92 -13.48 -21.61
N SER A 135 -10.46 -12.88 -22.71
CA SER A 135 -10.28 -13.57 -24.00
C SER A 135 -8.88 -13.31 -24.57
N LEU A 136 -8.29 -14.27 -25.28
CA LEU A 136 -6.98 -14.09 -25.90
C LEU A 136 -6.98 -13.12 -27.09
N GLY A 137 -8.12 -12.97 -27.77
CA GLY A 137 -8.24 -12.18 -29.01
C GLY A 137 -8.46 -10.68 -28.78
N THR A 138 -8.75 -10.27 -27.54
CA THR A 138 -8.97 -8.87 -27.17
C THR A 138 -7.80 -8.34 -26.34
N GLY A 139 -7.36 -7.12 -26.66
CA GLY A 139 -6.32 -6.41 -25.89
C GLY A 139 -6.78 -6.11 -24.47
N LEU A 140 -5.86 -6.09 -23.51
CA LEU A 140 -6.20 -5.96 -22.08
C LEU A 140 -6.92 -4.65 -21.76
N ALA A 141 -6.50 -3.56 -22.40
CA ALA A 141 -7.11 -2.23 -22.22
C ALA A 141 -8.57 -2.14 -22.72
N SER A 142 -9.00 -3.06 -23.59
CA SER A 142 -10.34 -3.07 -24.19
C SER A 142 -11.37 -3.88 -23.42
N LEU A 143 -10.94 -4.63 -22.40
CA LEU A 143 -11.82 -5.46 -21.59
C LEU A 143 -12.65 -4.62 -20.61
N ALA A 144 -13.81 -5.13 -20.23
CA ALA A 144 -14.62 -4.56 -19.16
C ALA A 144 -14.01 -4.94 -17.80
N TRP A 145 -13.40 -3.97 -17.13
CA TRP A 145 -12.77 -4.16 -15.82
C TRP A 145 -13.65 -3.64 -14.70
N ALA A 146 -13.76 -4.43 -13.63
CA ALA A 146 -14.45 -4.03 -12.41
C ALA A 146 -13.56 -4.27 -11.18
N PRO A 147 -13.66 -3.43 -10.13
CA PRO A 147 -13.05 -3.72 -8.83
C PRO A 147 -13.63 -5.01 -8.25
N ALA A 148 -12.75 -5.94 -7.92
CA ALA A 148 -13.10 -7.21 -7.29
C ALA A 148 -12.89 -7.17 -5.77
N GLU A 149 -11.79 -6.55 -5.33
CA GLU A 149 -11.39 -6.53 -3.92
C GLU A 149 -10.56 -5.28 -3.62
N ASP A 150 -10.75 -4.70 -2.43
CA ASP A 150 -9.94 -3.61 -1.91
C ASP A 150 -8.84 -4.15 -0.99
N LEU A 151 -7.59 -3.87 -1.33
CA LEU A 151 -6.39 -4.40 -0.66
C LEU A 151 -5.88 -3.47 0.44
N LEU A 152 -5.96 -2.16 0.21
CA LEU A 152 -5.41 -1.15 1.13
C LEU A 152 -6.12 0.19 0.96
N LEU A 153 -6.25 0.92 2.08
CA LEU A 153 -6.81 2.27 2.12
C LEU A 153 -5.76 3.27 2.61
N PHE A 154 -5.37 4.22 1.76
CA PHE A 154 -4.59 5.39 2.16
C PHE A 154 -5.54 6.51 2.60
N ARG A 155 -5.74 6.66 3.91
CA ARG A 155 -6.66 7.65 4.47
C ARG A 155 -6.05 9.05 4.44
N ASN A 156 -6.91 10.06 4.28
CA ASN A 156 -6.55 11.48 4.24
C ASN A 156 -5.54 11.82 3.12
N ARG A 157 -5.73 11.19 1.95
CA ARG A 157 -4.89 11.38 0.76
C ARG A 157 -5.76 11.60 -0.47
N SER A 158 -5.44 12.63 -1.24
CA SER A 158 -6.07 12.96 -2.52
C SER A 158 -5.21 12.59 -3.73
N GLU A 159 -3.89 12.57 -3.55
CA GLU A 159 -2.90 12.28 -4.58
C GLU A 159 -2.63 10.79 -4.72
N SER A 160 -2.21 10.34 -5.91
CA SER A 160 -1.86 8.94 -6.15
C SER A 160 -0.68 8.52 -5.26
N GLN A 161 -0.82 7.41 -4.55
CA GLN A 161 0.19 6.85 -3.67
C GLN A 161 0.97 5.70 -4.33
N LEU A 162 0.34 4.96 -5.24
CA LEU A 162 0.95 3.88 -5.99
C LEU A 162 1.63 4.44 -7.23
N ARG A 163 2.87 4.02 -7.45
CA ARG A 163 3.58 4.18 -8.71
C ARG A 163 3.90 2.81 -9.30
N ILE A 164 3.65 2.69 -10.59
CA ILE A 164 3.84 1.48 -11.38
C ILE A 164 4.87 1.81 -12.46
N GLU A 165 5.96 1.05 -12.51
CA GLU A 165 7.00 1.22 -13.52
C GLU A 165 7.23 -0.12 -14.23
N LEU A 166 7.24 -0.10 -15.56
CA LEU A 166 7.61 -1.24 -16.39
C LEU A 166 9.00 -0.99 -16.95
N ALA A 167 9.85 -2.00 -16.83
CA ALA A 167 11.18 -2.03 -17.39
C ALA A 167 11.46 -3.40 -18.00
N GLU A 168 12.56 -3.50 -18.74
CA GLU A 168 13.12 -4.78 -19.11
C GLU A 168 14.50 -4.91 -18.49
N GLU A 169 14.66 -5.95 -17.68
CA GLU A 169 15.91 -6.21 -16.99
C GLU A 169 16.32 -7.66 -17.21
N VAL A 170 17.61 -7.92 -17.04
CA VAL A 170 18.12 -9.28 -17.01
C VAL A 170 17.79 -9.86 -15.64
N CYS A 171 16.91 -10.85 -15.60
CA CYS A 171 16.54 -11.52 -14.36
C CYS A 171 16.37 -13.03 -14.59
N SER A 172 16.68 -13.82 -13.56
CA SER A 172 16.67 -15.28 -13.61
C SER A 172 15.70 -15.85 -12.57
N PRO A 173 15.11 -17.03 -12.82
CA PRO A 173 14.41 -17.76 -11.77
C PRO A 173 15.35 -18.03 -10.59
N PHE A 174 14.82 -18.01 -9.37
CA PHE A 174 15.59 -18.41 -8.19
C PHE A 174 16.15 -19.82 -8.39
N GLY A 175 17.47 -19.97 -8.28
CA GLY A 175 18.17 -21.24 -8.42
C GLY A 175 18.46 -21.69 -9.86
N ALA A 176 18.18 -20.88 -10.88
CA ALA A 176 18.54 -21.21 -12.26
C ALA A 176 20.04 -20.96 -12.54
N ILE A 177 20.74 -22.02 -12.96
CA ILE A 177 22.12 -22.04 -13.46
C ILE A 177 22.17 -21.83 -15.00
N GLY A 178 21.20 -21.10 -15.55
CA GLY A 178 21.06 -20.84 -16.99
C GLY A 178 21.47 -19.42 -17.38
N GLU A 179 21.61 -19.18 -18.70
CA GLU A 179 21.91 -17.85 -19.23
C GLU A 179 20.81 -16.85 -18.86
N ALA A 180 21.22 -15.74 -18.26
CA ALA A 180 20.32 -14.69 -17.82
C ALA A 180 19.72 -13.99 -19.05
N ARG A 181 18.41 -14.14 -19.25
CA ARG A 181 17.66 -13.49 -20.34
C ARG A 181 17.01 -12.21 -19.85
N ARG A 182 16.70 -11.31 -20.78
CA ARG A 182 15.86 -10.15 -20.49
C ARG A 182 14.43 -10.60 -20.30
N HIS A 183 13.78 -10.08 -19.28
CA HIS A 183 12.36 -10.28 -19.04
C HIS A 183 11.73 -8.95 -18.62
N PRO A 184 10.43 -8.75 -18.92
CA PRO A 184 9.68 -7.64 -18.37
C PRO A 184 9.71 -7.67 -16.84
N THR A 185 9.92 -6.50 -16.25
CA THR A 185 9.98 -6.29 -14.81
C THR A 185 8.97 -5.21 -14.43
N VAL A 186 8.16 -5.49 -13.43
CA VAL A 186 7.21 -4.54 -12.85
C VAL A 186 7.74 -4.09 -11.50
N THR A 187 7.90 -2.79 -11.32
CA THR A 187 8.19 -2.20 -10.01
C THR A 187 6.94 -1.51 -9.49
N LEU A 188 6.44 -2.00 -8.36
CA LEU A 188 5.39 -1.34 -7.60
C LEU A 188 6.04 -0.58 -6.45
N SER A 189 5.73 0.70 -6.31
CA SER A 189 6.21 1.51 -5.19
C SER A 189 5.09 2.33 -4.57
N ALA A 190 5.16 2.48 -3.25
CA ALA A 190 4.22 3.27 -2.48
C ALA A 190 4.90 3.85 -1.22
N PRO A 191 4.46 5.02 -0.73
CA PRO A 191 5.07 5.66 0.42
C PRO A 191 4.68 4.96 1.72
N SER A 192 5.67 4.69 2.57
CA SER A 192 5.42 4.23 3.95
C SER A 192 4.76 5.33 4.79
N SER A 193 4.21 4.96 5.95
CA SER A 193 3.71 5.90 6.95
C SER A 193 4.75 6.97 7.32
N THR A 194 6.03 6.58 7.39
CA THR A 194 7.16 7.48 7.72
C THR A 194 7.43 8.48 6.59
N GLN A 195 7.44 8.02 5.33
CA GLN A 195 7.59 8.92 4.18
C GLN A 195 6.38 9.86 4.06
N GLN A 196 5.19 9.34 4.32
CA GLN A 196 3.93 10.08 4.37
C GLN A 196 3.90 11.15 5.48
N ALA A 197 4.67 10.98 6.55
CA ALA A 197 4.89 11.96 7.61
C ALA A 197 5.95 13.02 7.26
N GLY A 198 6.57 12.93 6.08
CA GLY A 198 7.54 13.91 5.57
C GLY A 198 9.01 13.57 5.83
N ALA A 199 9.32 12.36 6.29
CA ALA A 199 10.70 11.92 6.42
C ALA A 199 11.31 11.59 5.04
N ASP A 200 12.60 11.92 4.87
CA ASP A 200 13.37 11.56 3.67
C ASP A 200 13.85 10.10 3.76
N VAL A 201 12.91 9.19 3.53
CA VAL A 201 13.14 7.74 3.45
C VAL A 201 12.64 7.22 2.11
N PRO A 202 13.29 6.19 1.54
CA PRO A 202 12.83 5.61 0.28
C PRO A 202 11.43 5.00 0.43
N PRO A 203 10.62 5.01 -0.65
CA PRO A 203 9.32 4.35 -0.64
C PRO A 203 9.49 2.84 -0.50
N VAL A 204 8.44 2.17 0.00
CA VAL A 204 8.35 0.72 -0.05
C VAL A 204 8.23 0.33 -1.52
N SER A 205 9.15 -0.50 -2.00
CA SER A 205 9.18 -0.92 -3.41
C SER A 205 9.37 -2.43 -3.54
N TYR A 206 8.58 -3.04 -4.43
CA TYR A 206 8.67 -4.44 -4.79
C TYR A 206 8.90 -4.54 -6.29
N ARG A 207 10.00 -5.22 -6.64
CA ARG A 207 10.38 -5.49 -8.02
C ARG A 207 10.05 -6.93 -8.38
N ILE A 208 9.35 -7.10 -9.48
CA ILE A 208 8.77 -8.37 -9.89
C ILE A 208 9.24 -8.69 -11.30
N CYS A 209 10.07 -9.72 -11.43
CA CYS A 209 10.51 -10.24 -12.73
C CYS A 209 9.47 -11.22 -13.29
N LEU A 210 9.06 -11.02 -14.54
CA LEU A 210 8.01 -11.80 -15.21
C LEU A 210 8.62 -12.86 -16.12
N LEU A 211 9.04 -13.97 -15.51
CA LEU A 211 9.77 -15.05 -16.18
C LEU A 211 8.96 -15.79 -17.26
N ASN A 212 7.63 -15.76 -17.15
CA ASN A 212 6.73 -16.39 -18.12
C ASN A 212 6.54 -15.55 -19.39
N LEU A 213 7.00 -14.30 -19.39
CA LEU A 213 6.93 -13.42 -20.55
C LEU A 213 8.28 -13.40 -21.27
N PRO A 214 8.29 -13.52 -22.61
CA PRO A 214 9.50 -13.24 -23.37
C PRO A 214 9.88 -11.75 -23.21
N ALA A 215 11.16 -11.43 -23.40
CA ALA A 215 11.56 -10.05 -23.68
C ALA A 215 10.74 -9.53 -24.86
N SER A 216 10.33 -8.27 -24.84
CA SER A 216 9.83 -7.66 -26.06
C SER A 216 11.00 -7.58 -27.04
N ASP A 217 10.93 -8.38 -28.11
CA ASP A 217 11.81 -8.19 -29.25
C ASP A 217 11.42 -6.83 -29.85
N ALA A 218 12.27 -5.82 -29.65
CA ALA A 218 12.21 -4.55 -30.32
C ALA A 218 12.63 -4.68 -31.80
#